data_AF-A0A0Q6WC73-F1
#
_entry.id   AF-A0A0Q6WC73-F1
#
_cell.length_a   1.000
_cell.length_b   1.000
_cell.length_c   1.000
_cell.angle_alpha   90.00
_cell.angle_beta   90.00
_cell.angle_gamma   90.00
#
_symmetry.space_group_name_H-M   'P 1'
#
loop_
_entity.id
_entity.type
_entity.pdbx_description
1 polymer ?
#
loop_
_entity_poly.entity_id
_entity_poly.type
_entity_poly.pdbx_seq_one_letter_code
_entity_poly.pdbx_strand_id
1 'polypeptide(L)'
;MTYASDTQTLLDQRLKTTGWQIAQTVVLGLLAACLSLFGQVCLERARPIFPALDQNFAAWQSGYTLVLMVIGIVWLVAMLQRISFFQDCLERLRSQRRLDEQYAVRRQQAEEARAAKLAEKAAREAEAEMARAVKLGKNERSTKFDY
;
A
#
# COMPACT_ATOMS: atom_id res chain seq x y z
N MET A 1 12.46 13.22 -10.17
CA MET A 1 12.36 11.81 -9.74
C MET A 1 11.57 11.77 -8.44
N THR A 2 10.24 11.66 -8.49
CA THR A 2 9.37 11.73 -7.28
C THR A 2 8.16 10.77 -7.36
N TYR A 3 7.74 10.39 -8.56
CA TYR A 3 6.52 9.60 -8.78
C TYR A 3 6.50 8.22 -8.11
N ALA A 4 7.63 7.52 -7.98
CA ALA A 4 7.65 6.15 -7.42
C ALA A 4 7.46 6.13 -5.89
N SER A 5 8.07 7.08 -5.18
CA SER A 5 7.90 7.25 -3.73
C SER A 5 6.50 7.78 -3.37
N ASP A 6 5.92 8.63 -4.22
CA ASP A 6 4.55 9.14 -4.03
C ASP A 6 3.51 8.03 -4.22
N THR A 7 3.70 7.11 -5.16
CA THR A 7 2.80 5.96 -5.31
C THR A 7 2.84 5.03 -4.10
N GLN A 8 4.01 4.74 -3.55
CA GLN A 8 4.13 3.84 -2.39
C GLN A 8 3.51 4.45 -1.13
N THR A 9 3.70 5.76 -0.89
CA THR A 9 3.12 6.46 0.26
C THR A 9 1.60 6.58 0.15
N LEU A 10 1.05 6.82 -1.04
CA LEU A 10 -0.41 6.83 -1.26
C LEU A 10 -1.04 5.45 -1.04
N LEU A 11 -0.38 4.38 -1.46
CA LEU A 11 -0.86 3.02 -1.22
C LEU A 11 -0.83 2.64 0.26
N ASP A 12 0.20 3.04 0.99
CA ASP A 12 0.31 2.76 2.43
C ASP A 12 -0.72 3.57 3.26
N GLN A 13 -0.98 4.82 2.85
CA GLN A 13 -2.09 5.60 3.41
C GLN A 13 -3.45 4.97 3.13
N ARG A 14 -3.69 4.47 1.91
CA ARG A 14 -4.92 3.75 1.57
C ARG A 14 -5.08 2.51 2.45
N LEU A 15 -4.02 1.73 2.64
CA LEU A 15 -4.01 0.55 3.52
C LEU A 15 -4.41 0.88 4.96
N LYS A 16 -3.80 1.93 5.55
CA LYS A 16 -4.17 2.40 6.89
C LYS A 16 -5.61 2.84 6.98
N THR A 17 -6.09 3.54 5.95
CA THR A 17 -7.47 4.04 5.91
C THR A 17 -8.48 2.88 5.81
N THR A 18 -8.21 1.89 4.95
CA THR A 18 -9.04 0.69 4.82
C THR A 18 -9.01 -0.15 6.09
N GLY A 19 -7.84 -0.34 6.71
CA GLY A 19 -7.69 -1.03 7.99
C GLY A 19 -8.45 -0.34 9.12
N TRP A 20 -8.39 0.99 9.18
CA TRP A 20 -9.16 1.79 10.15
C TRP A 20 -10.66 1.67 9.94
N GLN A 21 -11.10 1.72 8.68
CA GLN A 21 -12.50 1.50 8.34
C GLN A 21 -12.96 0.09 8.79
N ILE A 22 -12.16 -0.95 8.55
CA ILE A 22 -12.46 -2.32 9.01
C ILE A 22 -12.62 -2.35 10.53
N ALA A 23 -11.68 -1.77 11.26
CA ALA A 23 -11.74 -1.68 12.73
C ALA A 23 -13.01 -0.95 13.20
N GLN A 24 -13.40 0.15 12.54
CA GLN A 24 -14.65 0.85 12.86
C GLN A 24 -15.89 -0.02 12.62
N THR A 25 -15.94 -0.78 11.53
CA THR A 25 -17.06 -1.73 11.29
C THR A 25 -17.11 -2.85 12.33
N VAL A 26 -15.96 -3.31 12.84
CA VAL A 26 -15.90 -4.29 13.93
C VAL A 26 -16.44 -3.69 15.21
N VAL A 27 -15.98 -2.49 15.57
CA VAL A 27 -16.42 -1.78 16.78
C VAL A 27 -17.92 -1.48 16.73
N LEU A 28 -18.44 -1.05 15.57
CA LEU A 28 -19.88 -0.85 15.37
C LEU A 28 -20.68 -2.14 15.49
N GLY A 29 -20.17 -3.26 14.96
CA GLY A 29 -20.79 -4.57 15.14
C GLY A 29 -20.85 -4.99 16.61
N LEU A 30 -19.77 -4.75 17.35
CA LEU A 30 -19.67 -5.05 18.78
C LEU A 30 -20.63 -4.20 19.61
N LEU A 31 -20.70 -2.89 19.32
CA LEU A 31 -21.69 -1.97 19.91
C LEU A 31 -23.13 -2.40 19.58
N ALA A 32 -23.41 -2.78 18.34
CA ALA A 32 -24.73 -3.26 17.94
C ALA A 32 -25.11 -4.57 18.64
N ALA A 33 -24.15 -5.49 18.82
CA ALA A 33 -24.36 -6.71 19.59
C ALA A 33 -24.66 -6.40 21.07
N CYS A 34 -23.90 -5.51 21.70
CA CYS A 34 -24.18 -5.07 23.07
C CYS A 34 -25.55 -4.40 23.19
N LEU A 35 -25.92 -3.56 22.23
CA LEU A 35 -27.23 -2.89 22.20
C LEU A 35 -28.37 -3.90 22.01
N SER A 36 -28.14 -4.98 21.26
CA SER A 36 -29.12 -6.05 21.05
C SER A 36 -29.41 -6.82 22.34
N LEU A 37 -28.36 -7.16 23.10
CA LEU A 37 -28.50 -7.83 24.40
C LEU A 37 -29.20 -6.92 25.40
N PHE A 38 -28.82 -5.64 25.42
CA PHE A 38 -29.47 -4.65 26.26
C PHE A 38 -30.94 -4.46 25.89
N GLY A 39 -31.28 -4.49 24.60
CA GLY A 39 -32.65 -4.44 24.11
C GLY A 39 -33.50 -5.64 24.55
N GLN A 40 -32.94 -6.86 24.53
CA GLN A 40 -33.62 -8.05 25.07
C GLN A 40 -33.89 -7.93 26.58
N VAL A 41 -32.88 -7.50 27.36
CA VAL A 41 -33.01 -7.31 28.82
C VAL A 41 -34.05 -6.22 29.13
N CYS A 42 -34.07 -5.12 28.37
CA CYS A 42 -35.09 -4.08 28.53
C CYS A 42 -36.50 -4.58 28.17
N LEU A 43 -36.64 -5.42 27.13
CA LEU A 43 -37.92 -6.03 26.74
C LEU A 43 -38.46 -6.96 27.83
N GLU A 44 -37.60 -7.79 28.43
CA GLU A 44 -37.95 -8.66 29.54
C GLU A 44 -38.37 -7.86 30.78
N ARG A 45 -37.66 -6.76 31.07
CA ARG A 45 -37.94 -5.91 32.24
C ARG A 45 -39.14 -4.97 32.05
N ALA A 46 -39.52 -4.67 30.81
CA ALA A 46 -40.71 -3.89 30.47
C ALA A 46 -42.00 -4.72 30.44
N ARG A 47 -41.88 -6.05 30.38
CA ARG A 47 -42.99 -7.02 30.41
C ARG A 47 -44.05 -6.76 31.50
N PRO A 48 -43.69 -6.48 32.78
CA PRO A 48 -44.69 -6.23 33.82
C PRO A 48 -45.40 -4.86 33.73
N ILE A 49 -44.91 -3.94 32.90
CA ILE A 49 -45.41 -2.54 32.82
C ILE A 49 -46.44 -2.38 31.69
N PHE A 50 -46.36 -3.20 30.63
CA PHE A 50 -47.22 -3.08 29.45
C PHE A 50 -48.05 -4.35 29.19
N PRO A 51 -49.33 -4.39 29.61
CA PRO A 51 -50.19 -5.57 29.43
C PRO A 51 -50.48 -5.91 27.96
N ALA A 52 -50.38 -4.94 27.05
CA ALA A 52 -50.53 -5.17 25.60
C ALA A 52 -49.34 -5.94 24.97
N LEU A 53 -48.15 -5.86 25.58
CA LEU A 53 -46.96 -6.60 25.14
C LEU A 53 -47.00 -8.06 25.62
N ASP A 54 -47.62 -8.34 26.76
CA ASP A 54 -47.65 -9.68 27.36
C ASP A 54 -48.50 -10.67 26.54
N GLN A 55 -49.57 -10.18 25.88
CA GLN A 55 -50.45 -11.02 25.06
C GLN A 55 -49.81 -11.47 23.73
N ASN A 56 -48.86 -10.70 23.19
CA ASN A 56 -48.17 -10.98 21.92
C ASN A 56 -46.64 -11.03 22.08
N PHE A 57 -46.15 -11.30 23.29
CA PHE A 57 -44.72 -11.20 23.62
C PHE A 57 -43.85 -12.08 22.72
N ALA A 58 -44.30 -13.30 22.41
CA ALA A 58 -43.61 -14.21 21.51
C ALA A 58 -43.50 -13.67 20.06
N ALA A 59 -44.52 -12.96 19.57
CA ALA A 59 -44.50 -12.33 18.26
C ALA A 59 -43.52 -11.13 18.23
N TRP A 60 -43.49 -10.33 19.29
CA TRP A 60 -42.54 -9.23 19.44
C TRP A 60 -41.10 -9.72 19.59
N GLN A 61 -40.88 -10.77 20.38
CA GLN A 61 -39.56 -11.37 20.56
C GLN A 61 -39.06 -12.00 19.26
N SER A 62 -39.89 -12.74 18.53
CA SER A 62 -39.51 -13.33 17.24
C SER A 62 -39.26 -12.25 16.18
N GLY A 63 -40.08 -11.20 16.11
CA GLY A 63 -39.87 -10.05 15.24
C GLY A 63 -38.55 -9.33 15.54
N TYR A 64 -38.27 -9.06 16.81
CA TYR A 64 -37.02 -8.45 17.26
C TYR A 64 -35.80 -9.31 16.91
N THR A 65 -35.88 -10.62 17.16
CA THR A 65 -34.81 -11.57 16.84
C THR A 65 -34.58 -11.66 15.33
N LEU A 66 -35.64 -11.64 14.52
CA LEU A 66 -35.54 -11.66 13.06
C LEU A 66 -34.87 -10.40 12.52
N VAL A 67 -35.24 -9.22 13.02
CA VAL A 67 -34.58 -7.96 12.66
C VAL A 67 -33.10 -7.98 13.04
N LEU A 68 -32.77 -8.46 14.25
CA LEU A 68 -31.37 -8.63 14.67
C LEU A 68 -30.61 -9.60 13.77
N MET A 69 -31.24 -10.70 13.37
CA MET A 69 -30.63 -11.66 12.46
C MET A 69 -30.33 -11.03 11.09
N VAL A 70 -31.27 -10.26 10.54
CA VAL A 70 -31.07 -9.54 9.27
C VAL A 70 -29.93 -8.52 9.39
N ILE A 71 -29.89 -7.73 10.47
CA ILE A 71 -28.80 -6.77 10.72
C ILE A 71 -27.46 -7.51 10.84
N GLY A 72 -27.44 -8.65 11.53
CA GLY A 72 -26.26 -9.51 11.66
C GLY A 72 -25.77 -10.05 10.31
N ILE A 73 -26.68 -10.50 9.45
CA ILE A 73 -26.35 -10.98 8.09
C ILE A 73 -25.79 -9.84 7.24
N VAL A 74 -26.42 -8.68 7.23
CA VAL A 74 -25.93 -7.49 6.50
C VAL A 74 -24.54 -7.09 6.99
N TRP A 75 -24.33 -7.13 8.32
CA TRP A 75 -23.02 -6.85 8.90
C TRP A 75 -21.97 -7.89 8.49
N LEU A 76 -22.30 -9.18 8.49
CA LEU A 76 -21.39 -10.24 8.01
C LEU A 76 -21.00 -10.06 6.55
N VAL A 77 -21.98 -9.74 5.68
CA VAL A 77 -21.73 -9.47 4.26
C VAL A 77 -20.82 -8.24 4.10
N ALA A 78 -21.08 -7.16 4.85
CA ALA A 78 -20.24 -5.98 4.84
C ALA A 78 -18.81 -6.27 5.32
N MET A 79 -18.64 -7.19 6.29
CA MET A 79 -17.33 -7.62 6.75
C MET A 79 -16.59 -8.44 5.68
N LEU A 80 -17.26 -9.43 5.08
CA LEU A 80 -16.72 -10.27 4.01
C LEU A 80 -16.25 -9.43 2.80
N GLN A 81 -17.05 -8.46 2.38
CA GLN A 81 -16.66 -7.52 1.31
C GLN A 81 -15.40 -6.76 1.67
N ARG A 82 -15.28 -6.25 2.90
CA ARG A 82 -14.11 -5.50 3.34
C ARG A 82 -12.85 -6.36 3.46
N ILE A 83 -12.98 -7.62 3.90
CA ILE A 83 -11.87 -8.58 3.95
C ILE A 83 -11.37 -8.89 2.53
N SER A 84 -12.28 -9.14 1.59
CA SER A 84 -11.91 -9.38 0.18
C SER A 84 -11.17 -8.18 -0.42
N PHE A 85 -11.68 -6.96 -0.19
CA PHE A 85 -10.98 -5.74 -0.61
C PHE A 85 -9.59 -5.59 0.01
N PHE A 86 -9.41 -5.99 1.26
CA PHE A 86 -8.11 -5.92 1.94
C PHE A 86 -7.11 -6.92 1.35
N GLN A 87 -7.56 -8.14 1.04
CA GLN A 87 -6.73 -9.16 0.39
C GLN A 87 -6.29 -8.72 -1.01
N ASP A 88 -7.21 -8.21 -1.83
CA ASP A 88 -6.90 -7.68 -3.16
C ASP A 88 -5.89 -6.54 -3.10
N CYS A 89 -6.01 -5.67 -2.09
CA CYS A 89 -5.10 -4.55 -1.89
C CYS A 89 -3.69 -5.03 -1.49
N LEU A 90 -3.60 -6.01 -0.59
CA LEU A 90 -2.34 -6.64 -0.20
C LEU A 90 -1.65 -7.34 -1.37
N GLU A 91 -2.42 -8.02 -2.23
CA GLU A 91 -1.87 -8.73 -3.38
C GLU A 91 -1.32 -7.75 -4.42
N ARG A 92 -2.06 -6.67 -4.69
CA ARG A 92 -1.59 -5.58 -5.56
C ARG A 92 -0.32 -4.93 -5.01
N LEU A 93 -0.21 -4.71 -3.71
CA LEU A 93 1.00 -4.18 -3.07
C LEU A 93 2.22 -5.09 -3.22
N ARG A 94 2.04 -6.40 -3.03
CA ARG A 94 3.13 -7.37 -3.24
C ARG A 94 3.57 -7.37 -4.71
N SER A 95 2.62 -7.29 -5.65
CA SER A 95 2.93 -7.23 -7.08
C SER A 95 3.73 -5.98 -7.44
N GLN A 96 3.36 -4.82 -6.89
CA GLN A 96 4.06 -3.56 -7.14
C GLN A 96 5.46 -3.55 -6.53
N ARG A 97 5.65 -4.08 -5.31
CA ARG A 97 6.99 -4.21 -4.72
C ARG A 97 7.94 -5.03 -5.60
N ARG A 98 7.46 -6.14 -6.17
CA ARG A 98 8.27 -6.96 -7.09
C ARG A 98 8.66 -6.20 -8.36
N LEU A 99 7.76 -5.38 -8.89
CA LEU A 99 8.07 -4.54 -10.05
C LEU A 99 9.09 -3.45 -9.70
N ASP A 100 8.93 -2.79 -8.56
CA ASP A 100 9.86 -1.75 -8.10
C ASP A 100 11.28 -2.31 -7.87
N GLU A 101 11.41 -3.50 -7.30
CA GLU A 101 12.70 -4.19 -7.17
C GLU A 101 13.37 -4.41 -8.54
N GLN A 102 12.60 -4.85 -9.55
CA GLN A 102 13.13 -5.04 -10.90
C GLN A 102 13.54 -3.71 -11.56
N TYR A 103 12.76 -2.64 -11.36
CA TYR A 103 13.12 -1.31 -11.86
C TYR A 103 14.33 -0.74 -11.15
N ALA A 104 14.50 -0.98 -9.85
CA ALA A 104 15.67 -0.57 -9.08
C ALA A 104 16.94 -1.24 -9.60
N VAL A 105 16.90 -2.55 -9.82
CA VAL A 105 18.03 -3.31 -10.40
C VAL A 105 18.38 -2.79 -11.80
N ARG A 106 17.38 -2.55 -12.66
CA ARG A 106 17.63 -1.99 -14.01
C ARG A 106 18.21 -0.58 -13.97
N ARG A 107 17.81 0.25 -13.00
CA ARG A 107 18.39 1.60 -12.83
C ARG A 107 19.83 1.52 -12.38
N GLN A 108 20.16 0.65 -11.42
CA GLN A 108 21.54 0.43 -10.98
C GLN A 108 22.43 -0.03 -12.15
N GLN A 109 21.97 -1.01 -12.94
CA GLN A 109 22.69 -1.46 -14.14
C GLN A 109 22.85 -0.35 -15.19
N ALA A 110 21.85 0.50 -15.37
CA ALA A 110 21.94 1.63 -16.30
C ALA A 110 22.91 2.72 -15.81
N GLU A 111 22.99 2.96 -14.51
CA GLU A 111 23.94 3.88 -13.89
C GLU A 111 25.37 3.35 -13.97
N GLU A 112 25.58 2.07 -13.67
CA GLU A 112 26.87 1.38 -13.82
C GLU A 112 27.34 1.41 -15.28
N ALA A 113 26.44 1.15 -16.24
CA ALA A 113 26.78 1.22 -17.66
C ALA A 113 27.12 2.66 -18.12
N ARG A 114 26.50 3.68 -17.52
CA ARG A 114 26.85 5.09 -17.79
C ARG A 114 28.20 5.45 -17.17
N ALA A 115 28.46 5.01 -15.94
CA ALA A 115 29.74 5.21 -15.27
C ALA A 115 30.89 4.52 -16.02
N ALA A 116 30.68 3.28 -16.50
CA ALA A 116 31.64 2.55 -17.31
C ALA A 116 31.95 3.27 -18.63
N LYS A 117 30.93 3.79 -19.32
CA LYS A 117 31.14 4.58 -20.55
C LYS A 117 31.89 5.89 -20.30
N LEU A 118 31.66 6.56 -19.17
CA LEU A 118 32.39 7.77 -18.80
C LEU A 118 33.85 7.45 -18.46
N ALA A 119 34.09 6.38 -17.70
CA ALA A 119 35.44 5.92 -17.37
C ALA A 119 36.24 5.53 -18.63
N GLU A 120 35.59 4.85 -19.58
CA GLU A 120 36.23 4.46 -20.85
C GLU A 120 36.58 5.68 -21.72
N LYS A 121 35.70 6.71 -21.76
CA LYS A 121 36.01 7.97 -22.44
C LYS A 121 37.16 8.71 -21.79
N ALA A 122 37.17 8.80 -20.47
CA ALA A 122 38.26 9.44 -19.72
C ALA A 122 39.60 8.72 -19.94
N ALA A 123 39.60 7.38 -20.01
CA ALA A 123 40.81 6.60 -20.31
C ALA A 123 41.32 6.89 -21.74
N ARG A 124 40.45 6.93 -22.75
CA ARG A 124 40.83 7.26 -24.13
C ARG A 124 41.33 8.70 -24.28
N GLU A 125 40.73 9.64 -23.55
CA GLU A 125 41.19 11.04 -23.54
C GLU A 125 42.57 11.17 -22.89
N ALA A 126 42.81 10.49 -21.78
CA ALA A 126 44.13 10.45 -21.14
C ALA A 126 45.21 9.83 -22.05
N GLU A 127 44.89 8.75 -22.76
CA GLU A 127 45.81 8.16 -23.75
C GLU A 127 46.08 9.10 -24.93
N ALA A 128 45.06 9.82 -25.41
CA ALA A 128 45.20 10.81 -26.48
C ALA A 128 46.04 12.01 -26.04
N GLU A 129 45.90 12.48 -24.79
CA GLU A 129 46.71 13.55 -24.20
C GLU A 129 48.17 13.12 -24.03
N MET A 130 48.43 11.92 -23.52
CA MET A 130 49.80 11.38 -23.44
C MET A 130 50.43 11.23 -24.82
N ALA A 131 49.69 10.74 -25.82
CA ALA A 131 50.18 10.64 -27.20
C ALA A 131 50.47 12.01 -27.83
N ARG A 132 49.70 13.04 -27.50
CA ARG A 132 49.94 14.44 -27.94
C ARG A 132 51.18 15.02 -27.25
N ALA A 133 51.36 14.80 -25.95
CA ALA A 133 52.52 15.26 -25.20
C ALA A 133 53.83 14.65 -25.73
N VAL A 134 53.84 13.36 -26.06
CA VAL A 134 54.99 12.67 -26.65
C VAL A 134 55.35 13.23 -28.04
N LYS A 135 54.36 13.59 -28.86
CA LYS A 135 54.59 14.19 -30.18
C LYS A 135 55.18 15.61 -30.09
N LEU A 136 54.72 16.42 -29.14
CA LEU A 136 55.26 17.78 -28.92
C LEU A 136 56.72 17.76 -28.48
N GLY A 137 57.10 16.88 -27.53
CA GLY A 137 58.49 16.76 -27.08
C GLY A 137 59.47 16.21 -28.15
N LYS A 138 58.95 15.56 -29.20
CA LYS A 138 59.78 15.09 -30.32
C LYS A 138 60.07 16.19 -31.34
N ASN A 139 59.16 17.16 -31.50
CA ASN A 139 59.36 18.32 -32.39
C ASN A 139 60.33 19.36 -31.80
N GLU A 140 60.37 19.54 -30.47
CA GLU A 140 61.33 20.45 -29.83
C GLU A 140 62.80 19.99 -29.94
N ARG A 141 63.06 18.69 -30.15
CA ARG A 141 64.42 18.14 -30.32
C ARG A 141 64.98 18.26 -31.75
N SER A 142 64.20 18.78 -32.71
CA SER A 142 64.55 18.80 -34.13
C SER A 142 64.67 20.23 -34.69
N THR A 143 65.55 21.04 -34.12
CA THR A 143 65.93 22.37 -34.66
C THR A 143 67.46 22.54 -34.74
N LYS A 144 68.18 21.48 -35.13
CA LYS A 144 69.66 21.52 -35.30
C LYS A 144 70.14 21.48 -36.75
N PHE A 145 69.25 21.51 -37.73
CA PHE A 145 69.61 21.51 -39.15
C PHE A 145 68.69 22.45 -39.94
N ASP A 146 68.90 23.75 -39.76
CA ASP A 146 68.59 24.74 -40.79
C ASP A 146 69.83 25.65 -40.87
N TYR A 147 70.63 25.44 -41.92
CA TYR A 147 71.75 26.26 -42.36
C TYR A 147 71.49 26.63 -43.83
#